data_AF-A0A0Q9D161-F1
#
_entry.id   AF-A0A0Q9D161-F1
#
_cell.length_a   1.000
_cell.length_b   1.000
_cell.length_c   1.000
_cell.angle_alpha   90.00
_cell.angle_beta   90.00
_cell.angle_gamma   90.00
#
_symmetry.space_group_name_H-M   'P 1'
#
loop_
_entity.id
_entity.type
_entity.pdbx_description
1 polymer ?
#
loop_
_entity_poly.entity_id
_entity_poly.type
_entity_poly.pdbx_seq_one_letter_code
_entity_poly.pdbx_strand_id
1 'polypeptide(L)'
;MTEFVVAMLWSVVEVLLVYTGALLVRVLSLGRWRTENARNKEARIFAPAGALSFRRDGQRVVTANGVYIAGFLFYAVLAVGLVSVVRWGSAA
;
A
#
# COMPACT_ATOMS: atom_id res chain seq x y z
N MET A 1 5.29 -18.51 23.16
CA MET A 1 4.48 -18.93 21.98
C MET A 1 3.66 -17.79 21.42
N THR A 2 2.94 -17.02 22.24
CA THR A 2 2.13 -15.86 21.80
C THR A 2 2.90 -14.83 20.98
N GLU A 3 4.10 -14.41 21.43
CA GLU A 3 4.96 -13.47 20.69
C GLU A 3 5.28 -13.92 19.26
N PHE A 4 5.56 -15.21 19.07
CA PHE A 4 5.84 -15.76 17.74
C PHE A 4 4.60 -15.72 16.84
N VAL A 5 3.42 -16.00 17.40
CA VAL A 5 2.15 -15.93 16.66
C VAL A 5 1.84 -14.49 16.25
N VAL A 6 2.04 -13.53 17.15
CA VAL A 6 1.84 -12.09 16.86
C VAL A 6 2.80 -11.63 15.76
N ALA A 7 4.09 -11.96 15.87
CA ALA A 7 5.08 -11.61 14.86
C ALA A 7 4.76 -12.24 13.49
N MET A 8 4.30 -13.49 13.47
CA MET A 8 3.89 -14.17 12.24
C MET A 8 2.68 -13.49 11.60
N LEU A 9 1.62 -13.22 12.37
CA LEU A 9 0.43 -12.53 11.87
C LEU A 9 0.76 -11.13 11.36
N TRP A 10 1.59 -10.39 12.09
CA TRP A 10 2.03 -9.07 11.67
C TRP A 10 2.80 -9.11 10.36
N SER A 11 3.68 -10.10 10.19
CA SER A 11 4.43 -10.29 8.95
C SER A 11 3.51 -10.59 7.76
N VAL A 12 2.47 -11.40 7.97
CA VAL A 12 1.47 -11.68 6.92
C VAL A 12 0.72 -10.41 6.53
N VAL A 13 0.27 -9.62 7.51
CA VAL A 13 -0.40 -8.34 7.25
C VAL A 13 0.51 -7.40 6.47
N GLU A 14 1.77 -7.30 6.87
CA GLU A 14 2.75 -6.43 6.22
C GLU A 14 2.99 -6.86 4.76
N VAL A 15 3.18 -8.16 4.50
CA VAL A 15 3.36 -8.70 3.15
C VAL A 15 2.13 -8.43 2.29
N LEU A 16 0.93 -8.69 2.80
CA LEU A 16 -0.32 -8.47 2.07
C LEU A 16 -0.49 -7.01 1.71
N LEU A 17 -0.28 -6.10 2.66
CA LEU A 17 -0.49 -4.67 2.49
C LEU A 17 0.54 -4.04 1.54
N VAL A 18 1.82 -4.43 1.64
CA VAL A 18 2.86 -3.97 0.72
C VAL A 18 2.63 -4.49 -0.69
N TYR A 19 2.29 -5.78 -0.84
CA TYR A 19 2.10 -6.38 -2.15
C TYR A 19 0.86 -5.82 -2.87
N THR A 20 -0.27 -5.70 -2.16
CA THR A 20 -1.48 -5.08 -2.73
C THR A 20 -1.26 -3.61 -3.05
N GLY A 21 -0.62 -2.85 -2.17
CA GLY A 21 -0.27 -1.45 -2.43
C GLY A 21 0.62 -1.30 -3.67
N ALA A 22 1.64 -2.14 -3.83
CA ALA A 22 2.53 -2.10 -4.99
C ALA A 22 1.81 -2.48 -6.28
N LEU A 23 0.94 -3.49 -6.22
CA LEU A 23 0.12 -3.91 -7.36
C LEU A 23 -0.86 -2.80 -7.77
N LEU A 24 -1.51 -2.13 -6.82
CA LEU A 24 -2.38 -0.99 -7.08
C LEU A 24 -1.64 0.16 -7.73
N VAL A 25 -0.48 0.53 -7.19
CA VAL A 25 0.36 1.57 -7.79
C VAL A 25 0.70 1.20 -9.22
N ARG A 26 1.04 -0.06 -9.50
CA ARG A 26 1.36 -0.53 -10.84
C ARG A 26 0.15 -0.51 -11.78
N VAL A 27 -1.01 -0.97 -11.32
CA VAL A 27 -2.26 -1.01 -12.10
C VAL A 27 -2.76 0.41 -12.40
N LEU A 28 -2.88 1.25 -11.37
CA LEU A 28 -3.38 2.62 -11.49
C LEU A 28 -2.44 3.52 -12.30
N SER A 29 -1.13 3.26 -12.24
CA SER A 29 -0.16 3.99 -13.06
C SER A 29 0.04 3.41 -14.46
N LEU A 30 -0.69 2.34 -14.84
CA LEU A 30 -0.48 1.61 -16.09
C LEU A 30 0.98 1.16 -16.29
N GLY A 31 1.67 0.83 -15.19
CA GLY A 31 3.08 0.47 -15.18
C GLY A 31 4.05 1.63 -15.41
N ARG A 32 3.57 2.88 -15.49
CA ARG A 32 4.42 4.06 -15.71
C ARG A 32 5.13 4.54 -14.45
N TRP A 33 4.63 4.18 -13.26
CA TRP A 33 5.24 4.56 -11.99
C TRP A 33 5.99 3.38 -11.40
N ARG A 34 7.17 3.67 -10.86
CA ARG A 34 8.03 2.68 -10.21
C ARG A 34 7.77 2.73 -8.70
N THR A 35 7.66 1.57 -8.06
CA THR A 35 7.68 1.50 -6.59
C THR A 35 9.11 1.60 -6.10
N GLU A 36 9.34 2.34 -5.03
CA GLU A 36 10.64 2.43 -4.38
C GLU A 36 11.16 1.04 -4.02
N ASN A 37 12.47 0.82 -4.24
CA ASN A 37 13.11 -0.38 -3.76
C ASN A 37 13.32 -0.27 -2.24
N ALA A 38 12.53 -1.01 -1.46
CA ALA A 38 12.55 -1.00 0.00
C ALA A 38 13.96 -1.23 0.60
N ARG A 39 14.85 -1.90 -0.14
CA ARG A 39 16.23 -2.18 0.27
C ARG A 39 17.15 -0.95 0.24
N ASN A 40 16.92 -0.01 -0.67
CA ASN A 40 17.85 1.12 -0.91
C ASN A 40 17.43 2.44 -0.27
N LYS A 41 16.21 2.52 0.31
CA LYS A 41 15.68 3.73 1.00
C LYS A 41 15.91 5.03 0.20
N GLU A 42 15.68 4.97 -1.11
CA GLU A 42 15.91 6.10 -2.02
C GLU A 42 15.12 7.36 -1.60
N ALA A 43 13.94 7.19 -1.01
CA ALA A 43 13.11 8.28 -0.52
C ALA A 43 13.78 9.06 0.63
N ARG A 44 14.65 8.44 1.44
CA ARG A 44 15.39 9.17 2.50
C ARG A 44 16.42 10.15 1.94
N ILE A 45 16.90 9.90 0.73
CA ILE A 45 17.98 10.67 0.10
C ILE A 45 17.40 11.74 -0.83
N PHE A 46 16.35 11.39 -1.58
CA PHE A 46 15.85 12.21 -2.68
C PHE A 46 14.45 12.81 -2.45
N ALA A 47 13.70 12.33 -1.46
CA ALA A 47 12.34 12.78 -1.21
C ALA A 47 12.26 13.62 0.09
N PRO A 48 11.42 14.66 0.12
CA PRO A 48 11.12 15.34 1.37
C PRO A 48 10.52 14.37 2.39
N ALA A 49 10.80 14.58 3.67
CA ALA A 49 10.31 13.71 4.75
C ALA A 49 8.77 13.59 4.68
N GLY A 50 8.27 12.35 4.60
CA GLY A 50 6.83 12.08 4.49
C GLY A 50 6.26 12.12 3.06
N ALA A 51 7.07 12.37 2.03
CA ALA A 51 6.59 12.33 0.65
C ALA A 51 6.06 10.93 0.26
N LEU A 52 4.87 10.89 -0.35
CA LEU A 52 4.23 9.66 -0.82
C LEU A 52 4.66 9.27 -2.23
N SER A 53 5.14 10.25 -3.00
CA SER A 53 5.78 10.02 -4.29
C SER A 53 6.77 11.14 -4.56
N PHE A 54 7.82 10.84 -5.30
CA PHE A 54 8.79 11.81 -5.79
C PHE A 54 9.08 11.55 -7.26
N ARG A 55 9.63 12.56 -7.95
CA ARG A 55 10.04 12.42 -9.35
C ARG A 55 11.56 12.30 -9.39
N ARG A 56 12.07 11.28 -10.07
CA ARG A 56 13.49 11.04 -10.27
C ARG A 56 13.71 10.57 -11.70
N ASP A 57 14.69 11.17 -12.38
CA ASP A 57 15.08 10.79 -13.76
C ASP A 57 13.90 10.73 -14.74
N GLY A 58 12.97 11.70 -14.62
CA GLY A 58 11.77 11.79 -15.47
C GLY A 58 10.62 10.85 -15.09
N GLN A 59 10.87 9.80 -14.28
CA GLN A 59 9.86 8.85 -13.78
C GLN A 59 9.34 9.25 -12.40
N ARG A 60 8.07 8.89 -12.12
CA ARG A 60 7.50 9.04 -10.78
C ARG A 60 7.77 7.77 -9.98
N VAL A 61 8.40 7.93 -8.83
CA VAL A 61 8.70 6.86 -7.88
C VAL A 61 7.77 7.01 -6.68
N VAL A 62 6.98 5.99 -6.39
CA VAL A 62 6.12 5.95 -5.21
C VAL A 62 6.94 5.42 -4.04
N THR A 63 6.95 6.15 -2.93
CA THR A 63 7.73 5.78 -1.74
C THR A 63 7.12 4.59 -1.02
N ALA A 64 7.89 3.95 -0.14
CA ALA A 64 7.36 2.90 0.74
C ALA A 64 6.08 3.36 1.47
N ASN A 65 6.08 4.57 2.04
CA ASN A 65 4.91 5.14 2.72
C ASN A 65 3.70 5.30 1.79
N GLY A 66 3.94 5.72 0.53
CA GLY A 66 2.89 5.79 -0.48
C GLY A 66 2.30 4.42 -0.82
N VAL A 67 3.12 3.38 -0.86
CA VAL A 67 2.67 1.99 -1.05
C VAL A 67 1.84 1.49 0.14
N TYR A 68 2.29 1.72 1.37
CA TYR A 68 1.52 1.36 2.58
C TYR A 68 0.15 2.07 2.60
N ILE A 69 0.10 3.37 2.30
CA ILE A 69 -1.17 4.11 2.23
C ILE A 69 -2.06 3.60 1.12
N ALA A 70 -1.53 3.30 -0.06
CA ALA A 70 -2.30 2.75 -1.17
C ALA A 70 -2.93 1.39 -0.80
N GLY A 71 -2.16 0.49 -0.16
CA GLY A 71 -2.66 -0.79 0.33
C GLY A 71 -3.72 -0.61 1.41
N PHE A 72 -3.48 0.27 2.38
CA PHE A 72 -4.45 0.58 3.44
C PHE A 72 -5.77 1.14 2.88
N LEU A 73 -5.70 2.11 1.96
CA LEU A 73 -6.89 2.70 1.34
C LEU A 73 -7.71 1.67 0.57
N PHE A 74 -7.07 0.72 -0.10
CA PHE A 74 -7.78 -0.35 -0.77
C PHE A 74 -8.58 -1.21 0.20
N TYR A 75 -7.97 -1.66 1.30
CA TYR A 75 -8.68 -2.43 2.30
C TYR A 75 -9.77 -1.62 3.02
N ALA A 76 -9.54 -0.33 3.25
CA ALA A 76 -10.56 0.57 3.80
C ALA A 76 -11.78 0.70 2.86
N VAL A 77 -11.54 0.93 1.56
CA VAL A 77 -12.60 1.00 0.54
C VAL A 77 -13.33 -0.34 0.41
N LEU A 78 -12.59 -1.46 0.40
CA LEU A 78 -13.17 -2.80 0.36
C LEU A 78 -14.08 -3.04 1.58
N ALA A 79 -13.62 -2.71 2.78
CA ALA A 79 -14.40 -2.87 4.01
C ALA A 79 -15.68 -2.04 3.99
N VAL A 80 -15.58 -0.76 3.60
CA VAL A 80 -16.75 0.13 3.45
C VAL A 80 -17.72 -0.44 2.40
N GLY A 81 -17.23 -0.85 1.24
CA GLY A 81 -18.03 -1.44 0.18
C GLY A 81 -18.77 -2.70 0.63
N LEU A 82 -18.08 -3.61 1.32
CA LEU A 82 -18.70 -4.82 1.89
C LEU A 82 -19.79 -4.48 2.90
N VAL A 83 -19.54 -3.55 3.83
CA VAL A 83 -20.54 -3.10 4.80
C VAL A 83 -21.75 -2.49 4.11
N SER A 84 -21.54 -1.67 3.07
CA SER A 84 -22.62 -1.08 2.29
C SER A 84 -23.46 -2.14 1.57
N VAL A 85 -22.82 -3.13 0.93
CA VAL A 85 -23.50 -4.24 0.25
C VAL A 85 -24.31 -5.07 1.25
N VAL A 86 -23.72 -5.43 2.39
CA VAL A 86 -24.41 -6.17 3.44
C VAL A 86 -25.62 -5.40 3.94
N ARG A 87 -25.49 -4.09 4.22
CA ARG A 87 -26.61 -3.27 4.68
C ARG A 87 -27.70 -3.12 3.63
N TRP A 88 -27.34 -3.02 2.36
CA TRP A 88 -28.31 -2.90 1.29
C TRP A 88 -29.10 -4.21 1.10
N GLY A 89 -28.42 -5.36 1.11
CA GLY A 89 -29.07 -6.67 1.05
C GLY A 89 -29.89 -7.04 2.29
N SER A 90 -29.63 -6.40 3.43
CA SER A 90 -30.43 -6.56 4.66
C SER A 90 -31.69 -5.69 4.68
N ALA A 91 -31.80 -4.73 3.75
CA ALA A 91 -32.92 -3.80 3.63
C ALA A 91 -33.86 -4.14 2.46
N ALA A 92 -33.53 -5.16 1.67
CA ALA A 92 -34.32 -5.74 0.59
C ALA A 92 -35.03 -7.02 1.05
#